data_AF-A0A1E3W0R2-F1
#
_entry.id   AF-A0A1E3W0R2-F1
#
_cell.length_a   1.000
_cell.length_b   1.000
_cell.length_c   1.000
_cell.angle_alpha   90.00
_cell.angle_beta   90.00
_cell.angle_gamma   90.00
#
_symmetry.space_group_name_H-M   'P 1'
#
loop_
_entity.id
_entity.type
_entity.pdbx_description
1 polymer ?
#
loop_
_entity_poly.entity_id
_entity_poly.type
_entity_poly.pdbx_seq_one_letter_code
_entity_poly.pdbx_strand_id
1 'polypeptide(L)'
;MRLGGGSGAEVREDQRTMIFFHSSPTLESAGDVVRPGNWGRIVRKKGKTHPYWEAEPVFERIRQDRYGHLPSRLNSAYGCPTQAQLEFFVRVGLRNDARAYYLYAVEKLEPDAPQHIADYSLMTINAPGETLEGQAERYWRASLGTGLLIAPE
;
A
#
# COMPACT_ATOMS: atom_id res chain seq x y z
N MET A 1 -5.98 -8.34 5.49
CA MET A 1 -5.86 -7.64 6.80
C MET A 1 -7.16 -7.79 7.58
N ARG A 2 -7.16 -7.67 8.93
CA ARG A 2 -8.38 -7.71 9.79
C ARG A 2 -8.46 -6.46 10.69
N LEU A 3 -9.63 -6.21 11.29
CA LEU A 3 -9.89 -5.11 12.26
C LEU A 3 -10.16 -5.72 13.65
N GLY A 4 -9.52 -5.21 14.71
CA GLY A 4 -9.51 -5.84 16.05
C GLY A 4 -10.42 -5.23 17.12
N GLY A 5 -10.95 -6.10 17.99
CA GLY A 5 -11.62 -5.81 19.28
C GLY A 5 -11.37 -6.98 20.26
N GLY A 6 -11.10 -6.71 21.55
CA GLY A 6 -10.47 -7.70 22.46
C GLY A 6 -11.35 -8.29 23.57
N SER A 7 -10.85 -9.37 24.20
CA SER A 7 -10.91 -9.70 25.66
C SER A 7 -10.38 -11.12 25.97
N GLY A 8 -9.41 -11.23 26.89
CA GLY A 8 -9.32 -12.32 27.87
C GLY A 8 -8.47 -13.60 27.59
N ALA A 9 -7.31 -13.67 28.26
CA ALA A 9 -6.58 -14.86 28.76
C ALA A 9 -5.74 -15.77 27.82
N GLU A 10 -4.44 -15.44 27.73
CA GLU A 10 -3.25 -16.31 27.93
C GLU A 10 -2.03 -15.43 27.64
N VAL A 11 -1.08 -15.27 28.56
CA VAL A 11 0.17 -14.52 28.28
C VAL A 11 1.08 -15.43 27.46
N ARG A 12 0.71 -15.60 26.20
CA ARG A 12 1.63 -15.93 25.12
C ARG A 12 2.50 -14.71 24.94
N GLU A 13 3.81 -14.93 24.83
CA GLU A 13 4.79 -13.92 24.50
C GLU A 13 4.23 -13.03 23.37
N ASP A 14 3.94 -11.78 23.72
CA ASP A 14 3.17 -10.81 22.93
C ASP A 14 3.93 -10.53 21.64
N GLN A 15 3.66 -11.35 20.61
CA GLN A 15 3.91 -10.96 19.24
C GLN A 15 3.01 -9.77 18.98
N ARG A 16 3.49 -8.56 19.33
CA ARG A 16 2.76 -7.32 19.07
C ARG A 16 2.39 -7.31 17.60
N THR A 17 1.12 -7.57 17.32
CA THR A 17 0.64 -7.55 15.95
C THR A 17 0.89 -6.15 15.42
N MET A 18 1.65 -6.06 14.33
CA MET A 18 1.95 -4.78 13.71
C MET A 18 0.65 -4.18 13.18
N ILE A 19 0.21 -3.08 13.80
CA ILE A 19 -0.96 -2.32 13.37
C ILE A 19 -0.54 -1.38 12.24
N PHE A 20 -1.36 -1.35 11.21
CA PHE A 20 -1.27 -0.46 10.07
C PHE A 20 -2.57 0.32 9.90
N PHE A 21 -2.60 1.27 8.97
CA PHE A 21 -3.73 2.16 8.77
C PHE A 21 -4.15 2.18 7.30
N HIS A 22 -5.41 1.89 7.02
CA HIS A 22 -5.97 1.83 5.67
C HIS A 22 -7.08 2.86 5.48
N SER A 23 -7.25 3.39 4.27
CA SER A 23 -8.40 4.22 3.91
C SER A 23 -9.22 3.56 2.82
N SER A 24 -10.55 3.65 2.97
CA SER A 24 -11.49 3.14 1.97
C SER A 24 -12.62 4.15 1.74
N PRO A 25 -13.09 4.32 0.49
CA PRO A 25 -14.29 5.09 0.21
C PRO A 25 -15.59 4.29 0.47
N THR A 26 -15.47 3.02 0.84
CA THR A 26 -16.58 2.15 1.26
C THR A 26 -16.55 1.97 2.77
N LEU A 27 -17.75 1.90 3.36
CA LEU A 27 -17.92 1.65 4.78
C LEU A 27 -17.72 0.15 5.07
N GLU A 28 -16.60 -0.19 5.67
CA GLU A 28 -16.25 -1.55 6.14
C GLU A 28 -16.59 -1.71 7.63
N SER A 29 -16.88 -2.95 8.03
CA SER A 29 -17.15 -3.38 9.40
C SER A 29 -15.96 -4.09 10.02
N ALA A 30 -15.85 -4.04 11.36
CA ALA A 30 -14.80 -4.76 12.07
C ALA A 30 -14.81 -6.27 11.74
N GLY A 31 -13.65 -6.80 11.35
CA GLY A 31 -13.48 -8.18 10.87
C GLY A 31 -13.42 -8.32 9.35
N ASP A 32 -13.80 -7.30 8.59
CA ASP A 32 -13.71 -7.31 7.13
C ASP A 32 -12.26 -7.40 6.64
N VAL A 33 -12.09 -8.01 5.46
CA VAL A 33 -10.78 -8.30 4.89
C VAL A 33 -10.48 -7.42 3.69
N VAL A 34 -9.50 -6.53 3.85
CA VAL A 34 -8.89 -5.82 2.73
C VAL A 34 -8.08 -6.83 1.91
N ARG A 35 -8.60 -7.17 0.71
CA ARG A 35 -7.95 -8.09 -0.22
C ARG A 35 -6.92 -7.39 -1.11
N PRO A 36 -5.84 -8.08 -1.50
CA PRO A 36 -4.84 -7.51 -2.39
C PRO A 36 -5.38 -7.28 -3.82
N GLY A 37 -4.69 -6.43 -4.58
CA GLY A 37 -4.90 -6.27 -6.02
C GLY A 37 -5.97 -5.24 -6.43
N ASN A 38 -6.56 -4.52 -5.49
CA ASN A 38 -7.54 -3.48 -5.80
C ASN A 38 -6.95 -2.38 -6.71
N TRP A 39 -5.70 -1.97 -6.46
CA TRP A 39 -4.99 -0.99 -7.32
C TRP A 39 -4.80 -1.51 -8.74
N GLY A 40 -4.27 -2.72 -8.90
CA GLY A 40 -4.07 -3.33 -10.22
C GLY A 40 -5.39 -3.49 -10.97
N ARG A 41 -6.49 -3.86 -10.29
CA ARG A 41 -7.83 -3.89 -10.88
C ARG A 41 -8.27 -2.52 -11.39
N ILE A 42 -8.05 -1.44 -10.63
CA ILE A 42 -8.41 -0.07 -11.03
C ILE A 42 -7.59 0.38 -12.24
N VAL A 43 -6.27 0.18 -12.20
CA VAL A 43 -5.35 0.53 -13.31
C VAL A 43 -5.76 -0.22 -14.58
N ARG A 44 -5.97 -1.54 -14.50
CA ARG A 44 -6.41 -2.37 -15.63
C ARG A 44 -7.78 -1.97 -16.17
N LYS A 45 -8.74 -1.69 -15.29
CA LYS A 45 -10.10 -1.26 -15.70
C LYS A 45 -10.09 0.07 -16.45
N LYS A 46 -9.28 1.03 -16.00
CA LYS A 46 -9.18 2.35 -16.65
C LYS A 46 -8.28 2.33 -17.90
N GLY A 47 -7.36 1.38 -18.01
CA GLY A 47 -6.45 1.26 -19.14
C GLY A 47 -5.62 2.54 -19.32
N LYS A 48 -5.39 2.93 -20.58
CA LYS A 48 -4.62 4.13 -20.97
C LYS A 48 -5.12 5.46 -20.37
N THR A 49 -6.36 5.51 -19.87
CA THR A 49 -6.88 6.72 -19.22
C THR A 49 -6.39 6.87 -17.77
N HIS A 50 -5.76 5.84 -17.20
CA HIS A 50 -5.18 5.90 -15.87
C HIS A 50 -3.80 6.56 -15.91
N PRO A 51 -3.49 7.53 -15.03
CA PRO A 51 -2.21 8.23 -15.04
C PRO A 51 -0.99 7.32 -14.81
N TYR A 52 -1.20 6.17 -14.17
CA TYR A 52 -0.15 5.18 -13.91
C TYR A 52 -0.13 4.01 -14.92
N TRP A 53 -0.94 4.04 -15.98
CA TRP A 53 -1.05 2.93 -16.93
C TRP A 53 0.29 2.50 -17.53
N GLU A 54 1.08 3.47 -17.99
CA GLU A 54 2.39 3.22 -18.62
C GLU A 54 3.50 3.02 -17.59
N ALA A 55 3.32 3.54 -16.36
CA ALA A 55 4.30 3.45 -15.29
C ALA A 55 4.34 2.06 -14.64
N GLU A 56 3.19 1.48 -14.31
CA GLU A 56 3.14 0.21 -13.56
C GLU A 56 3.88 -0.97 -14.24
N PRO A 57 3.85 -1.14 -15.58
CA PRO A 57 4.67 -2.16 -16.25
C PRO A 57 6.17 -1.98 -16.03
N VAL A 58 6.67 -0.73 -16.00
CA VAL A 58 8.10 -0.44 -15.75
C VAL A 58 8.47 -0.76 -14.30
N PHE A 59 7.61 -0.37 -13.35
CA PHE A 59 7.79 -0.72 -11.94
C PHE A 59 7.80 -2.24 -11.74
N GLU A 60 6.84 -2.96 -12.33
CA GLU A 60 6.75 -4.41 -12.17
C GLU A 60 7.93 -5.14 -12.84
N ARG A 61 8.38 -4.71 -14.03
CA ARG A 61 9.59 -5.26 -14.67
C ARG A 61 10.81 -5.13 -13.76
N ILE A 62 11.09 -3.92 -13.26
CA ILE A 62 12.25 -3.69 -12.38
C ILE A 62 12.16 -4.50 -11.08
N ARG A 63 10.94 -4.63 -10.53
CA ARG A 63 10.71 -5.49 -9.37
C ARG A 63 11.09 -6.94 -9.69
N GLN A 64 10.59 -7.49 -10.79
CA GLN A 64 10.88 -8.88 -11.17
C GLN A 64 12.37 -9.11 -11.40
N ASP A 65 13.04 -8.19 -12.08
CA ASP A 65 14.45 -8.33 -12.45
C ASP A 65 15.41 -8.26 -11.25
N ARG A 66 15.12 -7.40 -10.26
CA ARG A 66 16.10 -7.04 -9.20
C ARG A 66 15.58 -7.18 -7.77
N TYR A 67 14.26 -7.18 -7.59
CA TYR A 67 13.60 -7.15 -6.28
C TYR A 67 12.48 -8.20 -6.21
N GLY A 68 12.68 -9.38 -6.82
CA GLY A 68 11.62 -10.38 -7.00
C GLY A 68 11.00 -10.91 -5.70
N HIS A 69 11.71 -10.77 -4.58
CA HIS A 69 11.26 -11.09 -3.23
C HIS A 69 10.28 -10.06 -2.63
N LEU A 70 10.21 -8.85 -3.21
CA LEU A 70 9.26 -7.81 -2.79
C LEU A 70 7.91 -8.02 -3.47
N PRO A 71 6.80 -7.66 -2.81
CA PRO A 71 5.47 -7.88 -3.36
C PRO A 71 5.11 -6.95 -4.52
N SER A 72 4.28 -7.43 -5.45
CA SER A 72 3.85 -6.66 -6.61
C SER A 72 2.81 -5.61 -6.25
N ARG A 73 3.03 -4.35 -6.63
CA ARG A 73 2.06 -3.25 -6.50
C ARG A 73 0.69 -3.61 -7.07
N LEU A 74 0.67 -4.29 -8.21
CA LEU A 74 -0.58 -4.62 -8.90
C LEU A 74 -1.40 -5.70 -8.18
N ASN A 75 -0.79 -6.47 -7.28
CA ASN A 75 -1.39 -7.61 -6.60
C ASN A 75 -1.17 -7.51 -5.08
N SER A 76 -1.39 -6.34 -4.50
CA SER A 76 -1.18 -6.14 -3.06
C SER A 76 -2.22 -5.26 -2.39
N ALA A 77 -2.29 -5.39 -1.07
CA ALA A 77 -3.09 -4.54 -0.19
C ALA A 77 -2.23 -3.40 0.36
N TYR A 78 -2.84 -2.24 0.55
CA TYR A 78 -2.13 -1.01 0.89
C TYR A 78 -2.53 -0.44 2.25
N GLY A 79 -1.54 0.05 3.00
CA GLY A 79 -1.75 0.74 4.28
C GLY A 79 -0.56 1.60 4.68
N CYS A 80 -0.71 2.41 5.72
CA CYS A 80 0.34 3.24 6.30
C CYS A 80 0.81 2.69 7.66
N PRO A 81 2.09 2.80 8.00
CA PRO A 81 2.61 2.45 9.33
C PRO A 81 2.03 3.29 10.47
N THR A 82 1.62 4.54 10.21
CA THR A 82 1.04 5.41 11.23
C THR A 82 -0.27 6.06 10.78
N GLN A 83 -1.14 6.36 11.73
CA GLN A 83 -2.38 7.08 11.48
C GLN A 83 -2.12 8.45 10.86
N ALA A 84 -1.11 9.18 11.35
CA ALA A 84 -0.76 10.50 10.83
C ALA A 84 -0.34 10.46 9.34
N GLN A 85 0.35 9.40 8.91
CA GLN A 85 0.68 9.19 7.50
C GLN A 85 -0.57 8.95 6.65
N LEU A 86 -1.52 8.15 7.15
CA LEU A 86 -2.78 7.92 6.47
C LEU A 86 -3.60 9.21 6.34
N GLU A 87 -3.72 9.97 7.42
CA GLU A 87 -4.43 11.26 7.42
C GLU A 87 -3.80 12.25 6.45
N PHE A 88 -2.46 12.31 6.38
CA PHE A 88 -1.76 13.11 5.39
C PHE A 88 -2.05 12.64 3.97
N PHE A 89 -1.99 11.33 3.71
CA PHE A 89 -2.28 10.75 2.40
C PHE A 89 -3.71 11.06 1.93
N VAL A 90 -4.72 10.91 2.80
CA VAL A 90 -6.11 11.23 2.47
C VAL A 90 -6.27 12.73 2.19
N ARG A 91 -5.68 13.60 3.02
CA ARG A 91 -5.78 15.05 2.85
C ARG A 91 -5.08 15.57 1.59
N VAL A 92 -3.91 15.02 1.24
CA VAL A 92 -3.04 15.58 0.20
C VAL A 92 -3.04 14.75 -1.08
N GLY A 93 -2.88 13.43 -0.95
CA GLY A 93 -2.80 12.49 -2.06
C GLY A 93 -4.14 12.24 -2.73
N LEU A 94 -5.23 12.27 -1.96
CA LEU A 94 -6.60 12.08 -2.47
C LEU A 94 -7.41 13.38 -2.57
N ARG A 95 -6.76 14.55 -2.46
CA ARG A 95 -7.44 15.86 -2.43
C ARG A 95 -8.37 16.15 -3.62
N ASN A 96 -8.10 15.53 -4.77
CA ASN A 96 -8.88 15.70 -6.00
C ASN A 96 -9.98 14.63 -6.16
N ASP A 97 -10.13 13.74 -5.18
CA ASP A 97 -11.19 12.73 -5.13
C ASP A 97 -12.32 13.23 -4.23
N ALA A 98 -13.51 13.41 -4.81
CA ALA A 98 -14.66 13.97 -4.09
C ALA A 98 -15.31 12.99 -3.09
N ARG A 99 -14.86 11.74 -3.03
CA ARG A 99 -15.42 10.73 -2.13
C ARG A 99 -14.96 10.98 -0.70
N ALA A 100 -15.84 10.75 0.26
CA ALA A 100 -15.44 10.62 1.66
C ALA A 100 -14.64 9.32 1.84
N TYR A 101 -13.64 9.37 2.72
CA TYR A 101 -12.79 8.23 3.06
C TYR A 101 -12.89 7.92 4.55
N TYR A 102 -13.14 6.66 4.86
CA TYR A 102 -13.10 6.13 6.22
C TYR A 102 -11.69 5.61 6.51
N LEU A 103 -11.22 5.82 7.75
CA LEU A 103 -9.88 5.40 8.19
C LEU A 103 -10.00 4.21 9.13
N TYR A 104 -9.19 3.20 8.90
CA TYR A 104 -9.25 1.93 9.62
C TYR A 104 -7.88 1.54 10.15
N ALA A 105 -7.80 1.09 11.40
CA ALA A 105 -6.64 0.38 11.92
C ALA A 105 -6.75 -1.09 11.53
N VAL A 106 -5.74 -1.61 10.83
CA VAL A 106 -5.74 -2.92 10.18
C VAL A 106 -4.51 -3.72 10.59
N GLU A 107 -4.65 -5.04 10.69
CA GLU A 107 -3.54 -5.97 10.96
C GLU A 107 -3.31 -6.93 9.80
N LYS A 108 -2.09 -7.41 9.60
CA LYS A 108 -1.83 -8.50 8.64
C LYS A 108 -2.49 -9.78 9.14
N LEU A 109 -3.14 -10.49 8.22
CA LEU A 109 -3.66 -11.84 8.49
C LEU A 109 -2.55 -12.87 8.57
N GLU A 110 -1.53 -12.68 7.73
CA GLU A 110 -0.34 -13.51 7.67
C GLU A 110 0.84 -12.65 8.11
N PRO A 111 1.32 -12.80 9.36
CA PRO A 111 2.39 -11.96 9.91
C PRO A 111 3.65 -11.95 9.04
N ASP A 112 3.97 -13.08 8.41
CA ASP A 112 5.19 -13.28 7.62
C ASP A 112 5.04 -12.92 6.13
N ALA A 113 3.84 -12.52 5.67
CA ALA A 113 3.65 -12.16 4.27
C ALA A 113 4.65 -11.05 3.85
N PRO A 114 5.28 -11.11 2.66
CA PRO A 114 6.23 -10.09 2.22
C PRO A 114 5.66 -8.68 2.34
N GLN A 115 6.52 -7.71 2.64
CA GLN A 115 6.13 -6.31 2.72
C GLN A 115 7.16 -5.41 2.08
N HIS A 116 6.67 -4.34 1.44
CA HIS A 116 7.49 -3.24 0.98
C HIS A 116 7.02 -1.95 1.64
N ILE A 117 7.95 -1.13 2.13
CA ILE A 117 7.70 0.18 2.74
C ILE A 117 8.38 1.21 1.87
N ALA A 118 7.59 1.94 1.09
CA ALA A 118 8.10 2.97 0.20
C ALA A 118 7.49 4.34 0.50
N ASP A 119 8.26 5.38 0.20
CA ASP A 119 7.77 6.75 0.22
C ASP A 119 6.83 7.00 -0.96
N TYR A 120 5.59 7.41 -0.65
CA TYR A 120 4.57 7.75 -1.62
C TYR A 120 4.99 8.88 -2.57
N SER A 121 5.87 9.80 -2.12
CA SER A 121 6.36 10.92 -2.96
C SER A 121 7.06 10.41 -4.24
N LEU A 122 7.65 9.21 -4.17
CA LEU A 122 8.33 8.53 -5.27
C LEU A 122 7.37 8.01 -6.34
N MET A 123 6.05 8.15 -6.16
CA MET A 123 5.05 7.87 -7.18
C MET A 123 4.67 9.10 -8.03
N THR A 124 5.31 10.24 -7.83
CA THR A 124 5.08 11.43 -8.68
C THR A 124 5.79 11.25 -10.01
N ILE A 125 5.09 10.74 -11.02
CA ILE A 125 5.67 10.45 -12.34
C ILE A 125 6.17 11.74 -13.01
N ASN A 126 7.32 11.67 -13.69
CA ASN A 126 7.96 12.76 -14.45
C ASN A 126 8.49 13.92 -13.59
N ALA A 127 9.09 13.63 -12.44
CA ALA A 127 9.91 14.63 -11.76
C ALA A 127 11.02 15.15 -12.72
N PRO A 128 11.29 16.46 -12.78
CA PRO A 128 12.28 17.01 -13.70
C PRO A 128 13.65 16.33 -13.56
N GLY A 129 14.18 15.81 -14.67
CA GLY A 129 15.49 15.16 -14.71
C GLY A 129 15.51 13.68 -14.27
N GLU A 130 14.36 13.08 -13.96
CA GLU A 130 14.27 11.67 -13.56
C GLU A 130 13.65 10.81 -14.65
N THR A 131 14.27 9.66 -14.95
CA THR A 131 13.67 8.63 -15.82
C THR A 131 12.70 7.76 -15.01
N LEU A 132 11.69 7.20 -15.69
CA LEU A 132 10.73 6.30 -15.06
C LEU A 132 11.42 5.04 -14.48
N GLU A 133 12.44 4.53 -15.17
CA GLU A 133 13.28 3.45 -14.64
C GLU A 133 14.03 3.86 -13.38
N GLY A 134 14.66 5.03 -13.37
CA GLY A 134 15.39 5.55 -12.20
C GLY A 134 14.46 5.74 -10.99
N GLN A 135 13.24 6.21 -11.24
CA GLN A 135 12.20 6.35 -10.24
C GLN A 135 11.76 5.00 -9.68
N ALA A 136 11.47 4.02 -10.53
CA ALA A 136 11.09 2.67 -10.12
C ALA A 136 12.21 1.98 -9.32
N GLU A 137 13.48 2.15 -9.72
CA GLU A 137 14.64 1.69 -8.97
C GLU A 137 14.69 2.29 -7.56
N ARG A 138 14.51 3.61 -7.44
CA ARG A 138 14.49 4.28 -6.13
C ARG A 138 13.33 3.80 -5.27
N TYR A 139 12.16 3.63 -5.87
CA TYR A 139 10.98 3.13 -5.19
C TYR A 139 11.22 1.73 -4.60
N TRP A 140 11.78 0.81 -5.36
CA TRP A 140 12.02 -0.57 -4.90
C TRP A 140 13.24 -0.70 -3.98
N ARG A 141 14.25 0.16 -4.17
CA ARG A 141 15.42 0.21 -3.29
C ARG A 141 15.11 0.80 -1.92
N ALA A 142 14.15 1.70 -1.83
CA ALA A 142 13.80 2.37 -0.58
C ALA A 142 13.48 1.32 0.49
N SER A 143 14.38 1.16 1.46
CA SER A 143 14.24 0.18 2.52
C SER A 143 13.69 0.79 3.81
N LEU A 144 13.66 2.12 3.97
CA LEU A 144 13.17 2.80 5.17
C LEU A 144 12.73 4.24 4.82
N GLY A 145 11.42 4.51 4.85
CA GLY A 145 10.83 5.86 4.72
C GLY A 145 9.31 5.84 4.60
N THR A 146 8.62 6.69 5.38
CA THR A 146 7.15 6.96 5.43
C THR A 146 6.27 6.09 4.51
N GLY A 147 5.89 4.92 5.02
CA GLY A 147 5.50 3.77 4.20
C GLY A 147 4.09 3.76 3.62
N LEU A 148 4.02 3.26 2.38
CA LEU A 148 2.86 2.55 1.86
C LEU A 148 3.18 1.05 1.85
N LEU A 149 2.46 0.26 2.62
CA LEU A 149 2.61 -1.18 2.73
C LEU A 149 2.02 -1.86 1.51
N ILE A 150 2.59 -3.00 1.18
CA ILE A 150 2.19 -3.83 0.06
C ILE A 150 2.25 -5.25 0.63
N ALA A 151 1.11 -5.88 0.91
CA ALA A 151 1.07 -7.28 1.33
C ALA A 151 0.53 -8.15 0.18
N PRO A 152 1.24 -9.23 -0.24
CA PRO A 152 0.74 -10.19 -1.21
C PRO A 152 -0.17 -11.23 -0.53
N GLU A 153 -0.79 -12.07 -1.37
CA GLU A 153 -1.40 -13.35 -0.97
C GLU A 153 -0.34 -14.37 -0.54
#